data_AF-A0AA86VN77-F1
#
_entry.id   AF-A0AA86VN77-F1
#
_cell.length_a   1.000
_cell.length_b   1.000
_cell.length_c   1.000
_cell.angle_alpha   90.00
_cell.angle_beta   90.00
_cell.angle_gamma   90.00
#
_symmetry.space_group_name_H-M   'P 1'
#
loop_
_entity.id
_entity.type
_entity.pdbx_description
1 polymer ?
#
loop_
_entity_poly.entity_id
_entity_poly.type
_entity_poly.pdbx_seq_one_letter_code
_entity_poly.pdbx_strand_id
1 'polypeptide(L)'
;MNPIQDFSPKKIVSFLSNKIHCSLKTPYGFLASLLTIKFSEMITIEESEVRFCAVRWATSLFDLQHCPSRFICMLGAADAKLDIREMALEGLCLLKSESQIIGFVYPNLGTMLDYILRQQPKLLESRETREQNLVFSLNTYVAMIKFLLKCFESELDQNKSFGGSSEFMSSVKTLCSILEHSMSFEGSVEMHANASKALLIIGSHMPEVVASHFAAKVSWLKQLLSHVDWDTRESIARLLGIVSSALPIPDHGALCAIGYVTANYLSTTPMPEILLQDTIRCLVDVVNSETSALAATAMQALGHIGLRIPLPPLDDSNSGKLKPDSLMSLF
;
A
#
# COMPACT_ATOMS: atom_id res chain seq x y z
N MET A 1 -40.65 15.41 27.64
CA MET A 1 -39.49 15.78 28.48
C MET A 1 -38.47 14.65 28.37
N ASN A 2 -37.39 14.90 27.64
CA ASN A 2 -36.32 13.93 27.34
C ASN A 2 -35.34 13.80 28.51
N PRO A 3 -34.94 12.59 28.95
CA PRO A 3 -33.84 12.42 29.87
C PRO A 3 -32.54 12.28 29.06
N ILE A 4 -32.04 13.38 28.52
CA ILE A 4 -30.62 13.51 28.16
C ILE A 4 -29.95 14.09 29.40
N GLN A 5 -29.72 13.24 30.40
CA GLN A 5 -28.98 13.62 31.60
C GLN A 5 -27.50 13.25 31.43
N ASP A 6 -26.71 14.26 31.09
CA ASP A 6 -25.41 14.59 31.66
C ASP A 6 -24.52 13.38 32.09
N PHE A 7 -23.92 12.73 31.10
CA PHE A 7 -22.91 11.69 31.29
C PHE A 7 -21.52 12.33 31.27
N SER A 8 -20.99 12.67 32.45
CA SER A 8 -19.59 13.06 32.54
C SER A 8 -18.67 11.89 32.16
N PRO A 9 -17.51 12.14 31.52
CA PRO A 9 -16.52 11.11 31.14
C PRO A 9 -16.16 10.18 32.30
N LYS A 10 -16.08 10.72 33.52
CA LYS A 10 -15.82 9.96 34.76
C LYS A 10 -16.92 8.95 35.08
N LYS A 11 -18.19 9.27 34.78
CA LYS A 11 -19.31 8.32 34.93
C LYS A 11 -19.30 7.26 33.84
N ILE A 12 -18.86 7.55 32.62
CA ILE A 12 -18.73 6.54 31.55
C ILE A 12 -17.62 5.54 31.91
N VAL A 13 -16.45 6.03 32.33
CA VAL A 13 -15.33 5.19 32.77
C VAL A 13 -15.71 4.35 33.99
N SER A 14 -16.39 4.92 34.99
CA SER A 14 -16.82 4.16 36.18
C SER A 14 -17.97 3.18 35.89
N PHE A 15 -18.92 3.56 35.04
CA PHE A 15 -20.05 2.71 34.64
C PHE A 15 -19.58 1.51 33.82
N LEU A 16 -18.60 1.70 32.93
CA LEU A 16 -18.04 0.62 32.12
C LEU A 16 -17.07 -0.26 32.92
N SER A 17 -16.23 0.31 33.79
CA SER A 17 -15.34 -0.44 34.69
C SER A 17 -16.13 -1.39 35.61
N ASN A 18 -17.26 -0.93 36.18
CA ASN A 18 -18.07 -1.74 37.10
C ASN A 18 -18.94 -2.81 36.40
N LYS A 19 -19.33 -2.64 35.13
CA LYS A 19 -20.15 -3.63 34.40
C LYS A 19 -19.33 -4.70 33.66
N ILE A 20 -18.09 -4.41 33.29
CA ILE A 20 -17.23 -5.36 32.57
C ILE A 20 -16.70 -6.45 33.51
N HIS A 21 -16.49 -6.16 34.81
CA HIS A 21 -16.10 -7.19 35.78
C HIS A 21 -17.17 -8.28 35.96
N CYS A 22 -18.45 -7.99 35.68
CA CYS A 22 -19.55 -8.96 35.74
C CYS A 22 -19.91 -9.62 34.39
N SER A 23 -19.43 -9.11 33.24
CA SER A 23 -19.89 -9.59 31.91
C SER A 23 -18.99 -10.65 31.26
N LEU A 24 -17.93 -11.11 31.93
CA LEU A 24 -17.01 -12.15 31.45
C LEU A 24 -17.63 -13.57 31.38
N LYS A 25 -18.96 -13.73 31.40
CA LYS A 25 -19.64 -15.04 31.47
C LYS A 25 -20.89 -15.22 30.57
N THR A 26 -21.17 -14.38 29.58
CA THR A 26 -22.35 -14.57 28.68
C THR A 26 -22.07 -14.19 27.22
N PRO A 27 -22.85 -14.71 26.23
CA PRO A 27 -22.33 -15.06 24.90
C PRO A 27 -21.91 -13.86 24.03
N TYR A 28 -20.74 -14.02 23.42
CA TYR A 28 -19.74 -12.99 23.11
C TYR A 28 -19.98 -12.12 21.86
N GLY A 29 -21.09 -12.23 21.13
CA GLY A 29 -21.27 -11.51 19.85
C GLY A 29 -21.90 -10.12 19.94
N PHE A 30 -23.01 -10.00 20.67
CA PHE A 30 -23.84 -8.78 20.70
C PHE A 30 -23.26 -7.68 21.60
N LEU A 31 -22.67 -8.05 22.73
CA LEU A 31 -21.99 -7.10 23.62
C LEU A 31 -20.70 -6.59 22.99
N ALA A 32 -19.93 -7.44 22.30
CA ALA A 32 -18.70 -7.04 21.62
C ALA A 32 -18.97 -6.02 20.50
N SER A 33 -20.00 -6.23 19.69
CA SER A 33 -20.40 -5.31 18.62
C SER A 33 -20.95 -3.98 19.16
N LEU A 34 -21.78 -4.00 20.22
CA LEU A 34 -22.26 -2.77 20.86
C LEU A 34 -21.13 -1.97 21.53
N LEU A 35 -20.19 -2.66 22.19
CA LEU A 35 -19.00 -2.05 22.80
C LEU A 35 -18.10 -1.42 21.73
N THR A 36 -17.94 -2.09 20.59
CA THR A 36 -17.14 -1.61 19.47
C THR A 36 -17.68 -0.32 18.85
N ILE A 37 -18.98 -0.24 18.57
CA ILE A 37 -19.62 0.98 18.05
C ILE A 37 -19.35 2.13 19.02
N LYS A 38 -19.57 1.88 20.32
CA LYS A 38 -19.36 2.87 21.36
C LYS A 38 -17.89 3.29 21.51
N PHE A 39 -16.94 2.38 21.30
CA PHE A 39 -15.51 2.69 21.34
C PHE A 39 -15.06 3.50 20.14
N SER A 40 -15.64 3.27 18.96
CA SER A 40 -15.37 4.09 17.77
C SER A 40 -15.88 5.53 17.94
N GLU A 41 -17.00 5.74 18.63
CA GLU A 41 -17.43 7.09 19.03
C GLU A 41 -16.48 7.70 20.06
N MET A 42 -15.98 6.90 21.01
CA MET A 42 -15.08 7.35 22.06
C MET A 42 -13.75 7.90 21.55
N ILE A 43 -13.23 7.43 20.41
CA ILE A 43 -11.97 7.95 19.85
C ILE A 43 -12.10 9.39 19.32
N THR A 44 -13.33 9.86 19.08
CA THR A 44 -13.60 11.22 18.60
C THR A 44 -13.84 12.22 19.74
N ILE A 45 -13.94 11.74 20.97
CA ILE A 45 -14.21 12.54 22.17
C ILE A 45 -12.96 13.34 22.56
N GLU A 46 -13.12 14.61 22.95
CA GLU A 46 -12.01 15.53 23.25
C GLU A 46 -11.18 15.11 24.48
N GLU A 47 -11.77 14.41 25.45
CA GLU A 47 -11.07 13.95 26.64
C GLU A 47 -10.11 12.79 26.34
N SER A 48 -8.81 13.01 26.57
CA SER A 48 -7.77 12.01 26.34
C SER A 48 -7.96 10.72 27.15
N GLU A 49 -8.51 10.80 28.37
CA GLU A 49 -8.77 9.62 29.21
C GLU A 49 -9.75 8.64 28.57
N VAL A 50 -10.74 9.17 27.84
CA VAL A 50 -11.78 8.40 27.16
C VAL A 50 -11.19 7.69 25.96
N ARG A 51 -10.39 8.41 25.16
CA ARG A 51 -9.66 7.85 24.02
C ARG A 51 -8.62 6.81 24.44
N PHE A 52 -7.89 7.07 25.53
CA PHE A 52 -6.95 6.12 26.13
C PHE A 52 -7.65 4.82 26.52
N CYS A 53 -8.81 4.92 27.19
CA CYS A 53 -9.60 3.75 27.56
C CYS A 53 -10.09 2.97 26.32
N ALA A 54 -10.54 3.66 25.27
CA ALA A 54 -10.97 3.02 24.02
C ALA A 54 -9.83 2.23 23.36
N VAL A 55 -8.65 2.83 23.22
CA VAL A 55 -7.48 2.15 22.65
C VAL A 55 -7.02 1.00 23.55
N ARG A 56 -6.95 1.21 24.87
CA ARG A 56 -6.56 0.16 25.82
C ARG A 56 -7.48 -1.05 25.76
N TRP A 57 -8.77 -0.84 25.61
CA TRP A 57 -9.70 -1.95 25.46
C TRP A 57 -9.56 -2.64 24.11
N ALA A 58 -9.37 -1.89 23.03
CA ALA A 58 -9.10 -2.45 21.72
C ALA A 58 -7.82 -3.32 21.69
N THR A 59 -6.80 -2.99 22.48
CA THR A 59 -5.56 -3.77 22.57
C THR A 59 -5.61 -4.91 23.57
N SER A 60 -6.40 -4.79 24.64
CA SER A 60 -6.38 -5.77 25.75
C SER A 60 -7.50 -6.80 25.70
N LEU A 61 -8.67 -6.47 25.13
CA LEU A 61 -9.85 -7.36 25.19
C LEU A 61 -10.00 -8.24 23.95
N PHE A 62 -9.40 -7.85 22.83
CA PHE A 62 -9.61 -8.48 21.54
C PHE A 62 -8.30 -8.93 20.94
N ASP A 63 -8.33 -10.05 20.22
CA ASP A 63 -7.18 -10.55 19.48
C ASP A 63 -6.80 -9.66 18.29
N LEU A 64 -5.72 -10.03 17.59
CA LEU A 64 -5.25 -9.27 16.44
C LEU A 64 -6.21 -9.34 15.24
N GLN A 65 -7.01 -10.40 15.13
CA GLN A 65 -7.96 -10.62 14.02
C GLN A 65 -9.24 -9.78 14.14
N HIS A 66 -9.54 -9.24 15.32
CA HIS A 66 -10.72 -8.42 15.52
C HIS A 66 -10.60 -7.06 14.81
N CYS A 67 -11.09 -7.01 13.56
CA CYS A 67 -11.00 -5.87 12.65
C CYS A 67 -11.43 -4.52 13.29
N PRO A 68 -12.56 -4.44 14.03
CA PRO A 68 -12.96 -3.17 14.62
C PRO A 68 -11.98 -2.60 15.64
N SER A 69 -11.38 -3.46 16.45
CA SER A 69 -10.37 -3.04 17.42
C SER A 69 -9.11 -2.54 16.73
N ARG A 70 -8.70 -3.18 15.63
CA ARG A 70 -7.57 -2.72 14.83
C ARG A 70 -7.88 -1.40 14.14
N PHE A 71 -9.11 -1.19 13.67
CA PHE A 71 -9.53 0.11 13.14
C PHE A 71 -9.46 1.21 14.21
N ILE A 72 -9.91 0.95 15.44
CA ILE A 72 -9.76 1.88 16.56
C ILE A 72 -8.28 2.20 16.81
N CYS A 73 -7.39 1.21 16.76
CA CYS A 73 -5.95 1.45 16.86
C CYS A 73 -5.41 2.29 15.68
N MET A 74 -5.88 2.10 14.44
CA MET A 74 -5.48 2.98 13.32
C MET A 74 -5.88 4.44 13.57
N LEU A 75 -7.06 4.67 14.13
CA LEU A 75 -7.50 6.02 14.52
C LEU A 75 -6.64 6.56 15.69
N GLY A 76 -6.39 5.74 16.72
CA GLY A 76 -5.58 6.10 17.89
C GLY A 76 -4.11 6.40 17.58
N ALA A 77 -3.55 5.84 16.49
CA ALA A 77 -2.20 6.14 16.04
C ALA A 77 -2.00 7.62 15.65
N ALA A 78 -3.10 8.35 15.42
CA ALA A 78 -3.10 9.77 15.13
C ALA A 78 -3.39 10.68 16.33
N ASP A 79 -3.53 10.13 17.55
CA ASP A 79 -3.87 10.92 18.72
C ASP A 79 -2.82 12.01 19.00
N ALA A 80 -3.27 13.13 19.59
CA ALA A 80 -2.36 14.18 20.05
C ALA A 80 -1.44 13.69 21.19
N LYS A 81 -1.93 12.76 22.03
CA LYS A 81 -1.21 12.22 23.18
C LYS A 81 -0.32 11.02 22.79
N LEU A 82 0.94 11.08 23.19
CA LEU A 82 1.98 10.12 22.78
C LEU A 82 1.72 8.70 23.32
N ASP A 83 1.28 8.58 24.57
CA ASP A 83 0.92 7.30 25.21
C ASP A 83 -0.23 6.58 24.49
N ILE A 84 -1.23 7.32 24.02
CA ILE A 84 -2.33 6.76 23.22
C ILE A 84 -1.81 6.28 21.86
N ARG A 85 -0.94 7.07 21.20
CA ARG A 85 -0.33 6.68 19.91
C ARG A 85 0.52 5.42 20.04
N GLU A 86 1.40 5.36 21.04
CA GLU A 86 2.28 4.20 21.24
C GLU A 86 1.46 2.95 21.51
N MET A 87 0.46 3.03 22.40
CA MET A 87 -0.44 1.91 22.68
C MET A 87 -1.21 1.45 21.43
N ALA A 88 -1.66 2.40 20.61
CA ALA A 88 -2.33 2.09 19.37
C ALA A 88 -1.42 1.36 18.37
N LEU A 89 -0.17 1.83 18.21
CA LEU A 89 0.82 1.21 17.33
C LEU A 89 1.27 -0.17 17.85
N GLU A 90 1.39 -0.36 19.17
CA GLU A 90 1.59 -1.67 19.79
C GLU A 90 0.44 -2.63 19.50
N GLY A 91 -0.80 -2.14 19.58
CA GLY A 91 -2.02 -2.89 19.25
C GLY A 91 -2.15 -3.30 17.78
N LEU A 92 -1.42 -2.61 16.89
CA LEU A 92 -1.27 -2.96 15.49
C LEU A 92 0.00 -3.80 15.21
N CYS A 93 0.78 -4.11 16.25
CA CYS A 93 2.09 -4.76 16.15
C CYS A 93 3.08 -4.03 15.21
N LEU A 94 2.98 -2.70 15.11
CA LEU A 94 3.86 -1.88 14.26
C LEU A 94 5.16 -1.43 14.93
N LEU A 95 5.27 -1.61 16.26
CA LEU A 95 6.49 -1.32 17.05
C LEU A 95 7.25 -2.58 17.47
N LYS A 96 6.68 -3.77 17.26
CA LYS A 96 7.24 -5.04 17.73
C LYS A 96 8.27 -5.56 16.72
N SER A 97 9.40 -6.06 17.23
CA SER A 97 10.35 -6.82 16.41
C SER A 97 9.70 -8.13 15.94
N GLU A 98 10.12 -8.66 14.78
CA GLU A 98 9.56 -9.89 14.18
C GLU A 98 9.53 -11.08 15.17
N SER A 99 10.51 -11.15 16.08
CA SER A 99 10.60 -12.13 17.16
C SER A 99 9.47 -12.07 18.20
N GLN A 100 8.82 -10.92 18.38
CA GLN A 100 7.72 -10.71 19.33
C GLN A 100 6.34 -10.92 18.70
N ILE A 101 6.29 -11.14 17.38
CA ILE A 101 5.04 -11.36 16.62
C ILE A 101 4.69 -12.85 16.54
N ILE A 102 5.58 -13.74 17.00
CA ILE A 102 5.42 -15.20 16.96
C ILE A 102 4.14 -15.61 17.70
N GLY A 103 3.17 -16.14 16.95
CA GLY A 103 1.87 -16.62 17.47
C GLY A 103 0.69 -15.67 17.24
N PHE A 104 0.91 -14.45 16.75
CA PHE A 104 -0.18 -13.58 16.33
C PHE A 104 -0.58 -13.85 14.88
N VAL A 105 -1.88 -13.90 14.63
CA VAL A 105 -2.46 -14.06 13.28
C VAL A 105 -3.11 -12.73 12.91
N TYR A 106 -2.66 -12.14 11.80
CA TYR A 106 -3.27 -10.94 11.24
C TYR A 106 -4.68 -11.24 10.72
N PRO A 107 -5.59 -10.24 10.71
CA PRO A 107 -6.90 -10.41 10.09
C PRO A 107 -6.75 -10.66 8.58
N ASN A 108 -7.71 -11.38 8.00
CA ASN A 108 -7.82 -11.50 6.56
C ASN A 108 -7.94 -10.10 5.93
N LEU A 109 -7.17 -9.84 4.87
CA LEU A 109 -7.07 -8.54 4.23
C LEU A 109 -8.45 -8.05 3.76
N GLY A 110 -9.23 -8.92 3.10
CA GLY A 110 -10.56 -8.61 2.63
C GLY A 110 -11.50 -8.19 3.76
N THR A 111 -11.52 -8.96 4.86
CA THR A 111 -12.37 -8.63 6.02
C THR A 111 -12.03 -7.30 6.68
N MET A 112 -10.73 -6.96 6.75
CA MET A 112 -10.28 -5.69 7.33
C MET A 112 -10.61 -4.51 6.42
N LEU A 113 -10.41 -4.66 5.10
CA LEU A 113 -10.77 -3.67 4.10
C LEU A 113 -12.28 -3.41 4.07
N ASP A 114 -13.08 -4.47 4.07
CA ASP A 114 -14.55 -4.38 4.14
C ASP A 114 -14.99 -3.59 5.37
N TYR A 115 -14.36 -3.83 6.52
CA TYR A 115 -14.67 -3.07 7.73
C TYR A 115 -14.33 -1.58 7.55
N ILE A 116 -13.13 -1.25 7.08
CA ILE A 116 -12.69 0.13 6.84
C ILE A 116 -13.64 0.85 5.88
N LEU A 117 -14.02 0.21 4.78
CA LEU A 117 -14.91 0.76 3.76
C LEU A 117 -16.34 0.95 4.28
N ARG A 118 -16.83 0.07 5.16
CA ARG A 118 -18.11 0.28 5.84
C ARG A 118 -18.09 1.49 6.76
N GLN A 119 -16.96 1.77 7.41
CA GLN A 119 -16.81 2.96 8.25
C GLN A 119 -16.68 4.23 7.43
N GLN A 120 -16.00 4.18 6.28
CA GLN A 120 -15.84 5.32 5.37
C GLN A 120 -15.98 4.91 3.89
N PRO A 121 -17.22 4.88 3.36
CA PRO A 121 -17.46 4.48 1.96
C PRO A 121 -16.81 5.42 0.94
N LYS A 122 -16.58 6.68 1.32
CA LYS A 122 -16.00 7.72 0.47
C LYS A 122 -14.56 7.43 0.04
N LEU A 123 -13.87 6.47 0.67
CA LEU A 123 -12.50 6.10 0.33
C LEU A 123 -12.36 5.58 -1.11
N LEU A 124 -13.41 4.98 -1.67
CA LEU A 124 -13.42 4.47 -3.04
C LEU A 124 -14.00 5.45 -4.07
N GLU A 125 -14.51 6.60 -3.63
CA GLU A 125 -14.99 7.62 -4.56
C GLU A 125 -13.77 8.28 -5.22
N SER A 126 -13.35 7.74 -6.37
CA SER A 126 -12.33 8.37 -7.21
C SER A 126 -12.90 9.65 -7.80
N ARG A 127 -12.48 10.79 -7.29
CA ARG A 127 -12.67 12.07 -7.97
C ARG A 127 -11.30 12.53 -8.39
N GLU A 128 -11.10 12.59 -9.70
CA GLU A 128 -9.84 12.84 -10.42
C GLU A 128 -9.17 14.19 -10.09
N THR A 129 -9.71 14.96 -9.13
CA THR A 129 -9.19 16.24 -8.68
C THR A 129 -8.42 16.09 -7.37
N ARG A 130 -7.13 16.44 -7.41
CA ARG A 130 -6.17 16.57 -6.29
C ARG A 130 -6.60 17.54 -5.16
N GLU A 131 -7.84 18.02 -5.18
CA GLU A 131 -8.37 19.10 -4.34
C GLU A 131 -9.20 18.61 -3.14
N GLN A 132 -9.33 17.29 -2.94
CA GLN A 132 -10.17 16.77 -1.85
C GLN A 132 -9.36 16.45 -0.60
N ASN A 133 -9.75 17.08 0.51
CA ASN A 133 -9.22 16.80 1.84
C ASN A 133 -9.20 15.29 2.15
N LEU A 134 -8.11 14.83 2.77
CA LEU A 134 -7.99 13.45 3.26
C LEU A 134 -9.19 13.08 4.15
N VAL A 135 -9.74 11.88 3.91
CA VAL A 135 -10.86 11.34 4.71
C VAL A 135 -10.44 11.07 6.16
N PHE A 136 -9.17 10.71 6.36
CA PHE A 136 -8.56 10.51 7.67
C PHE A 136 -7.36 11.42 7.87
N SER A 137 -6.89 11.53 9.11
CA SER A 137 -5.60 12.16 9.38
C SER A 137 -4.46 11.42 8.69
N LEU A 138 -3.36 12.12 8.43
CA LEU A 138 -2.15 11.57 7.83
C LEU A 138 -1.60 10.36 8.61
N ASN A 139 -1.51 10.47 9.94
CA ASN A 139 -0.96 9.41 10.79
C ASN A 139 -1.86 8.16 10.82
N THR A 140 -3.18 8.34 10.68
CA THR A 140 -4.13 7.24 10.51
C THR A 140 -3.85 6.50 9.21
N TYR A 141 -3.64 7.21 8.10
CA TYR A 141 -3.28 6.60 6.82
C TYR A 141 -1.96 5.84 6.90
N VAL A 142 -0.91 6.43 7.49
CA VAL A 142 0.38 5.77 7.63
C VAL A 142 0.26 4.46 8.43
N ALA A 143 -0.44 4.48 9.57
CA ALA A 143 -0.66 3.28 10.37
C ALA A 143 -1.54 2.24 9.64
N MET A 144 -2.58 2.70 8.94
CA MET A 144 -3.47 1.85 8.14
C MET A 144 -2.72 1.15 7.02
N ILE A 145 -1.94 1.87 6.22
CA ILE A 145 -1.14 1.32 5.11
C ILE A 145 -0.16 0.25 5.63
N LYS A 146 0.60 0.57 6.70
CA LYS A 146 1.56 -0.36 7.29
C LYS A 146 0.88 -1.64 7.80
N PHE A 147 -0.26 -1.50 8.48
CA PHE A 147 -1.00 -2.65 9.01
C PHE A 147 -1.66 -3.50 7.91
N LEU A 148 -2.28 -2.87 6.91
CA LEU A 148 -2.88 -3.57 5.78
C LEU A 148 -1.82 -4.33 4.96
N LEU A 149 -0.62 -3.76 4.82
CA LEU A 149 0.50 -4.45 4.20
C LEU A 149 0.91 -5.70 4.99
N LYS A 150 0.93 -5.63 6.33
CA LYS A 150 1.15 -6.82 7.17
C LYS A 150 0.05 -7.88 7.02
N CYS A 151 -1.20 -7.46 6.86
CA CYS A 151 -2.30 -8.39 6.56
C CYS A 151 -2.12 -9.05 5.19
N PHE A 152 -1.73 -8.27 4.17
CA PHE A 152 -1.40 -8.77 2.84
C PHE A 152 -0.25 -9.79 2.88
N GLU A 153 0.88 -9.46 3.52
CA GLU A 153 2.04 -10.36 3.65
C GLU A 153 1.65 -11.66 4.36
N SER A 154 0.90 -11.56 5.47
CA SER A 154 0.45 -12.73 6.23
C SER A 154 -0.48 -13.64 5.42
N GLU A 155 -1.39 -13.06 4.64
CA GLU A 155 -2.32 -13.83 3.81
C GLU A 155 -1.64 -14.41 2.56
N LEU A 156 -0.66 -13.68 1.99
CA LEU A 156 0.19 -14.17 0.91
C LEU A 156 0.98 -15.40 1.35
N ASP A 157 1.57 -15.38 2.55
CA ASP A 157 2.32 -16.52 3.11
C ASP A 157 1.44 -17.77 3.30
N GLN A 158 0.18 -17.57 3.68
CA GLN A 158 -0.80 -18.67 3.81
C GLN A 158 -1.23 -19.20 2.42
N ASN A 159 -1.41 -18.31 1.45
CA ASN A 159 -1.86 -18.62 0.09
C ASN A 159 -0.75 -19.15 -0.84
N LYS A 160 0.52 -19.22 -0.43
CA LYS A 160 1.58 -19.92 -1.19
C LYS A 160 1.24 -21.37 -1.52
N SER A 161 0.28 -21.96 -0.81
CA SER A 161 -0.21 -23.34 -1.01
C SER A 161 -1.42 -23.47 -1.97
N PHE A 162 -2.15 -22.38 -2.23
CA PHE A 162 -3.36 -22.35 -3.06
C PHE A 162 -3.28 -21.15 -3.98
N GLY A 163 -3.01 -21.37 -5.28
CA GLY A 163 -2.93 -20.31 -6.29
C GLY A 163 -4.05 -19.29 -6.11
N GLY A 164 -3.65 -18.01 -5.99
CA GLY A 164 -4.44 -16.94 -5.36
C GLY A 164 -5.93 -16.98 -5.65
N SER A 165 -6.75 -16.97 -4.58
CA SER A 165 -8.20 -16.96 -4.72
C SER A 165 -8.66 -15.68 -5.42
N SER A 166 -9.74 -15.77 -6.22
CA SER A 166 -10.37 -14.61 -6.86
C SER A 166 -10.76 -13.53 -5.84
N GLU A 167 -11.09 -13.92 -4.61
CA GLU A 167 -11.44 -13.04 -3.50
C GLU A 167 -10.21 -12.27 -2.96
N PHE A 168 -9.06 -12.94 -2.83
CA PHE A 168 -7.81 -12.30 -2.44
C PHE A 168 -7.36 -11.28 -3.48
N MET A 169 -7.44 -11.62 -4.79
CA MET A 169 -7.15 -10.67 -5.86
C MET A 169 -8.06 -9.43 -5.81
N SER A 170 -9.35 -9.60 -5.50
CA SER A 170 -10.28 -8.48 -5.31
C SER A 170 -9.88 -7.60 -4.14
N SER A 171 -9.50 -8.21 -3.01
CA SER A 171 -9.01 -7.50 -1.83
C SER A 171 -7.74 -6.68 -2.13
N VAL A 172 -6.82 -7.25 -2.92
CA VAL A 172 -5.59 -6.56 -3.35
C VAL A 172 -5.91 -5.38 -4.26
N LYS A 173 -6.86 -5.49 -5.19
CA LYS A 173 -7.33 -4.35 -6.02
C LYS A 173 -7.93 -3.23 -5.16
N THR A 174 -8.69 -3.58 -4.13
CA THR A 174 -9.23 -2.62 -3.16
C THR A 174 -8.11 -1.93 -2.38
N LEU A 175 -7.08 -2.67 -1.95
CA LEU A 175 -5.90 -2.10 -1.30
C LEU A 175 -5.16 -1.13 -2.24
N CYS A 176 -4.96 -1.48 -3.50
CA CYS A 176 -4.37 -0.58 -4.51
C CYS A 176 -5.16 0.73 -4.64
N SER A 177 -6.49 0.67 -4.59
CA SER A 177 -7.35 1.86 -4.67
C SER A 177 -7.17 2.79 -3.47
N ILE A 178 -7.01 2.23 -2.25
CA ILE A 178 -6.73 3.02 -1.05
C ILE A 178 -5.34 3.67 -1.12
N LEU A 179 -4.34 2.95 -1.62
CA LEU A 179 -2.98 3.46 -1.80
C LEU A 179 -2.90 4.54 -2.88
N GLU A 180 -3.69 4.43 -3.94
CA GLU A 180 -3.84 5.50 -4.93
C GLU A 180 -4.44 6.75 -4.32
N HIS A 181 -5.51 6.60 -3.52
CA HIS A 181 -6.14 7.73 -2.84
C HIS A 181 -5.14 8.46 -1.92
N SER A 182 -4.30 7.72 -1.19
CA SER A 182 -3.28 8.33 -0.32
C SER A 182 -2.15 9.05 -1.08
N MET A 183 -1.94 8.79 -2.37
CA MET A 183 -0.98 9.53 -3.20
C MET A 183 -1.60 10.61 -4.09
N SER A 184 -2.93 10.68 -4.16
CA SER A 184 -3.65 11.64 -5.01
C SER A 184 -3.79 13.01 -4.36
N PHE A 185 -3.68 13.08 -3.03
CA PHE A 185 -3.72 14.32 -2.26
C PHE A 185 -2.34 15.00 -2.22
N GLU A 186 -2.28 16.30 -1.91
CA GLU A 186 -1.04 16.95 -1.44
C GLU A 186 -0.68 16.44 -0.04
N GLY A 187 -0.42 15.13 0.06
CA GLY A 187 -0.04 14.45 1.27
C GLY A 187 1.35 14.83 1.75
N SER A 188 1.70 14.39 2.96
CA SER A 188 3.08 14.45 3.40
C SER A 188 3.95 13.55 2.52
N VAL A 189 5.20 13.96 2.34
CA VAL A 189 6.25 13.16 1.69
C VAL A 189 6.30 11.73 2.25
N GLU A 190 6.16 11.58 3.56
CA GLU A 190 6.19 10.27 4.23
C GLU A 190 5.02 9.36 3.81
N MET A 191 3.83 9.93 3.65
CA MET A 191 2.66 9.14 3.23
C MET A 191 2.83 8.64 1.80
N HIS A 192 3.29 9.48 0.88
CA HIS A 192 3.56 9.07 -0.50
C HIS A 192 4.64 8.00 -0.57
N ALA A 193 5.74 8.15 0.19
CA ALA A 193 6.81 7.16 0.25
C ALA A 193 6.31 5.81 0.81
N ASN A 194 5.48 5.81 1.86
CA ASN A 194 4.90 4.59 2.41
C ASN A 194 3.92 3.92 1.42
N ALA A 195 3.08 4.71 0.76
CA ALA A 195 2.08 4.21 -0.17
C ALA A 195 2.73 3.64 -1.44
N SER A 196 3.72 4.34 -2.01
CA SER A 196 4.44 3.89 -3.20
C SER A 196 5.26 2.63 -2.93
N LYS A 197 5.93 2.55 -1.77
CA LYS A 197 6.65 1.34 -1.35
C LYS A 197 5.69 0.16 -1.14
N ALA A 198 4.55 0.38 -0.49
CA ALA A 198 3.54 -0.66 -0.31
C ALA A 198 3.01 -1.16 -1.66
N LEU A 199 2.70 -0.26 -2.60
CA LEU A 199 2.30 -0.64 -3.96
C LEU A 199 3.37 -1.44 -4.68
N LEU A 200 4.65 -1.06 -4.55
CA LEU A 200 5.75 -1.79 -5.16
C LEU A 200 5.88 -3.20 -4.59
N ILE A 201 5.75 -3.37 -3.27
CA ILE A 201 5.75 -4.69 -2.61
C ILE A 201 4.58 -5.55 -3.10
N ILE A 202 3.38 -4.96 -3.27
CA ILE A 202 2.24 -5.68 -3.85
C ILE A 202 2.57 -6.07 -5.31
N GLY A 203 3.11 -5.14 -6.10
CA GLY A 203 3.45 -5.35 -7.49
C GLY A 203 4.52 -6.43 -7.71
N SER A 204 5.51 -6.54 -6.82
CA SER A 204 6.55 -7.57 -6.93
C SER A 204 6.01 -8.99 -6.69
N HIS A 205 4.91 -9.13 -5.94
CA HIS A 205 4.28 -10.43 -5.67
C HIS A 205 3.08 -10.71 -6.58
N MET A 206 2.40 -9.66 -7.06
CA MET A 206 1.18 -9.75 -7.87
C MET A 206 1.20 -8.74 -9.04
N PRO A 207 2.15 -8.89 -9.98
CA PRO A 207 2.35 -7.92 -11.05
C PRO A 207 1.12 -7.77 -11.95
N GLU A 208 0.40 -8.86 -12.23
CA GLU A 208 -0.81 -8.85 -13.07
C GLU A 208 -1.93 -7.95 -12.49
N VAL A 209 -2.11 -7.96 -11.17
CA VAL A 209 -3.14 -7.17 -10.49
C VAL A 209 -2.79 -5.69 -10.56
N VAL A 210 -1.54 -5.34 -10.27
CA VAL A 210 -1.07 -3.94 -10.30
C VAL A 210 -1.05 -3.42 -11.74
N ALA A 211 -0.56 -4.20 -12.68
CA ALA A 211 -0.45 -3.80 -14.07
C ALA A 211 -1.84 -3.52 -14.67
N SER A 212 -2.80 -4.43 -14.47
CA SER A 212 -4.18 -4.22 -14.93
C SER A 212 -4.88 -3.04 -14.22
N HIS A 213 -4.62 -2.82 -12.92
CA HIS A 213 -5.22 -1.73 -12.16
C HIS A 213 -4.75 -0.33 -12.63
N PHE A 214 -3.46 -0.19 -12.93
CA PHE A 214 -2.84 1.09 -13.27
C PHE A 214 -2.60 1.32 -14.76
N ALA A 215 -2.95 0.37 -15.65
CA ALA A 215 -2.77 0.51 -17.10
C ALA A 215 -3.38 1.81 -17.67
N ALA A 216 -4.58 2.19 -17.21
CA ALA A 216 -5.24 3.44 -17.63
C ALA A 216 -4.69 4.70 -16.93
N LYS A 217 -3.81 4.56 -15.93
CA LYS A 217 -3.32 5.63 -15.03
C LYS A 217 -1.82 5.88 -15.16
N VAL A 218 -1.20 5.44 -16.26
CA VAL A 218 0.23 5.66 -16.53
C VAL A 218 0.60 7.14 -16.55
N SER A 219 -0.28 8.01 -17.08
CA SER A 219 -0.07 9.46 -17.06
C SER A 219 0.00 10.02 -15.65
N TRP A 220 -0.86 9.55 -14.74
CA TRP A 220 -0.84 9.93 -13.33
C TRP A 220 0.42 9.42 -12.62
N LEU A 221 0.81 8.15 -12.82
CA LEU A 221 2.07 7.60 -12.28
C LEU A 221 3.29 8.40 -12.75
N LYS A 222 3.33 8.81 -14.03
CA LYS A 222 4.42 9.65 -14.56
C LYS A 222 4.53 11.00 -13.84
N GLN A 223 3.43 11.59 -13.37
CA GLN A 223 3.48 12.84 -12.59
C GLN A 223 4.19 12.65 -11.24
N LEU A 224 4.18 11.44 -10.67
CA LEU A 224 4.87 11.14 -9.42
C LEU A 224 6.39 10.93 -9.61
N LEU A 225 6.89 10.82 -10.85
CA LEU A 225 8.33 10.78 -11.12
C LEU A 225 9.03 12.12 -10.85
N SER A 226 8.29 13.23 -10.83
CA SER A 226 8.80 14.54 -10.44
C SER A 226 8.57 14.85 -8.96
N HIS A 227 8.17 13.86 -8.15
CA HIS A 227 7.97 14.05 -6.71
C HIS A 227 9.29 14.45 -6.02
N VAL A 228 9.23 15.23 -4.94
CA VAL A 228 10.43 15.76 -4.26
C VAL A 228 11.25 14.67 -3.55
N ASP A 229 10.57 13.61 -3.10
CA ASP A 229 11.17 12.50 -2.37
C ASP A 229 11.71 11.41 -3.29
N TRP A 230 12.93 10.94 -2.99
CA TRP A 230 13.63 9.97 -3.82
C TRP A 230 13.00 8.59 -3.78
N ASP A 231 12.67 8.10 -2.59
CA ASP A 231 12.08 6.79 -2.38
C ASP A 231 10.76 6.62 -3.16
N THR A 232 9.95 7.69 -3.17
CA THR A 232 8.73 7.77 -3.95
C THR A 232 9.03 7.65 -5.44
N ARG A 233 9.97 8.46 -5.98
CA ARG A 233 10.34 8.42 -7.41
C ARG A 233 10.83 7.03 -7.83
N GLU A 234 11.69 6.42 -7.04
CA GLU A 234 12.24 5.08 -7.31
C GLU A 234 11.12 4.03 -7.32
N SER A 235 10.24 4.05 -6.31
CA SER A 235 9.13 3.10 -6.22
C SER A 235 8.19 3.20 -7.42
N ILE A 236 7.86 4.44 -7.83
CA ILE A 236 7.00 4.71 -8.98
C ILE A 236 7.68 4.32 -10.30
N ALA A 237 8.98 4.54 -10.46
CA ALA A 237 9.72 4.12 -11.65
C ALA A 237 9.66 2.60 -11.84
N ARG A 238 9.86 1.84 -10.76
CA ARG A 238 9.74 0.37 -10.79
C ARG A 238 8.31 -0.08 -11.05
N LEU A 239 7.31 0.58 -10.44
CA LEU A 239 5.90 0.32 -10.71
C LEU A 239 5.52 0.58 -12.17
N LEU A 240 6.03 1.65 -12.79
CA LEU A 240 5.84 1.90 -14.22
C LEU A 240 6.42 0.77 -15.08
N GLY A 241 7.51 0.17 -14.62
CA GLY A 241 8.05 -1.06 -15.20
C GLY A 241 7.00 -2.17 -15.22
N ILE A 242 6.45 -2.51 -14.04
CA ILE A 242 5.40 -3.53 -13.89
C ILE A 242 4.17 -3.19 -14.74
N VAL A 243 3.68 -1.95 -14.69
CA VAL A 243 2.46 -1.53 -15.41
C VAL A 243 2.62 -1.56 -16.92
N SER A 244 3.82 -1.30 -17.44
CA SER A 244 4.09 -1.35 -18.88
C SER A 244 3.83 -2.72 -19.50
N SER A 245 3.95 -3.80 -18.73
CA SER A 245 3.66 -5.17 -19.20
C SER A 245 2.20 -5.39 -19.60
N ALA A 246 1.28 -4.54 -19.11
CA ALA A 246 -0.15 -4.58 -19.44
C ALA A 246 -0.55 -3.56 -20.52
N LEU A 247 0.38 -2.76 -21.04
CA LEU A 247 0.08 -1.78 -22.08
C LEU A 247 0.11 -2.43 -23.47
N PRO A 248 -0.91 -2.19 -24.31
CA PRO A 248 -0.88 -2.65 -25.68
C PRO A 248 0.16 -1.84 -26.47
N ILE A 249 1.32 -2.46 -26.76
CA ILE A 249 2.46 -1.93 -27.56
C ILE A 249 3.40 -1.05 -26.71
N PRO A 250 4.74 -1.14 -26.88
CA PRO A 250 5.69 -0.28 -26.18
C PRO A 250 5.49 1.18 -26.57
N ASP A 251 4.63 1.88 -25.85
CA ASP A 251 4.52 3.32 -25.91
C ASP A 251 5.87 3.95 -25.54
N HIS A 252 6.15 5.14 -26.08
CA HIS A 252 7.29 6.00 -25.74
C HIS A 252 7.62 6.02 -24.23
N GLY A 253 6.61 5.91 -23.36
CA GLY A 253 6.79 5.85 -21.90
C GLY A 253 7.56 4.62 -21.41
N ALA A 254 7.30 3.44 -21.97
CA ALA A 254 7.93 2.19 -21.57
C ALA A 254 9.42 2.19 -21.93
N LEU A 255 9.75 2.64 -23.14
CA LEU A 255 11.14 2.76 -23.61
C LEU A 255 11.94 3.74 -22.75
N CYS A 256 11.36 4.90 -22.40
CA CYS A 256 11.99 5.83 -21.47
C CYS A 256 12.21 5.20 -20.09
N ALA A 257 11.21 4.51 -19.53
CA ALA A 257 11.31 3.88 -18.23
C ALA A 257 12.43 2.82 -18.20
N ILE A 258 12.50 1.96 -19.23
CA ILE A 258 13.59 0.99 -19.41
C ILE A 258 14.94 1.70 -19.37
N GLY A 259 15.14 2.73 -20.19
CA GLY A 259 16.40 3.47 -20.24
C GLY A 259 16.81 4.07 -18.90
N TYR A 260 15.89 4.72 -18.20
CA TYR A 260 16.17 5.34 -16.90
C TYR A 260 16.42 4.31 -15.79
N VAL A 261 15.62 3.25 -15.72
CA VAL A 261 15.77 2.20 -14.70
C VAL A 261 17.07 1.43 -14.89
N THR A 262 17.38 1.01 -16.12
CA THR A 262 18.64 0.33 -16.42
C THR A 262 19.85 1.22 -16.13
N ALA A 263 19.81 2.49 -16.53
CA ALA A 263 20.88 3.43 -16.22
C ALA A 263 21.06 3.66 -14.71
N ASN A 264 19.97 3.75 -13.96
CA ASN A 264 20.02 3.90 -12.51
C ASN A 264 20.60 2.64 -11.85
N TYR A 265 20.14 1.45 -12.25
CA TYR A 265 20.62 0.18 -11.71
C TYR A 265 22.12 0.04 -11.88
N LEU A 266 22.64 0.33 -13.08
CA LEU A 266 24.07 0.32 -13.40
C LEU A 266 24.90 1.32 -12.60
N SER A 267 24.27 2.38 -12.07
CA SER A 267 24.94 3.39 -11.24
C SER A 267 25.02 2.99 -9.76
N THR A 268 24.11 2.13 -9.29
CA THR A 268 23.97 1.79 -7.87
C THR A 268 24.40 0.37 -7.52
N THR A 269 24.30 -0.57 -8.46
CA THR A 269 24.53 -2.01 -8.25
C THR A 269 24.95 -2.71 -9.54
N PRO A 270 25.76 -3.78 -9.50
CA PRO A 270 26.12 -4.51 -10.71
C PRO A 270 24.90 -5.30 -11.23
N MET A 271 24.37 -4.86 -12.39
CA MET A 271 23.32 -5.59 -13.10
C MET A 271 23.88 -6.90 -13.68
N PRO A 272 23.13 -8.02 -13.65
CA PRO A 272 23.54 -9.23 -14.36
C PRO A 272 23.71 -8.96 -15.86
N GLU A 273 24.86 -9.34 -16.42
CA GLU A 273 25.22 -9.09 -17.83
C GLU A 273 24.17 -9.62 -18.83
N ILE A 274 23.55 -10.76 -18.50
CA ILE A 274 22.50 -11.37 -19.32
C ILE A 274 21.29 -10.43 -19.47
N LEU A 275 20.86 -9.81 -18.37
CA LEU A 275 19.72 -8.89 -18.36
C LEU A 275 20.06 -7.60 -19.11
N LEU A 276 21.31 -7.14 -19.04
CA LEU A 276 21.79 -5.98 -19.78
C LEU A 276 21.77 -6.25 -21.29
N GLN A 277 22.29 -7.41 -21.70
CA GLN A 277 22.29 -7.86 -23.09
C GLN A 277 20.88 -7.97 -23.65
N ASP A 278 19.95 -8.57 -22.91
CA ASP A 278 18.57 -8.70 -23.35
C ASP A 278 17.89 -7.33 -23.46
N THR A 279 18.10 -6.44 -22.48
CA THR A 279 17.55 -5.07 -22.48
C THR A 279 18.04 -4.26 -23.68
N ILE A 280 19.36 -4.28 -23.95
CA ILE A 280 19.95 -3.58 -25.09
C ILE A 280 19.44 -4.18 -26.39
N ARG A 281 19.35 -5.52 -26.51
CA ARG A 281 18.85 -6.19 -27.71
C ARG A 281 17.43 -5.75 -28.05
N CYS A 282 16.55 -5.70 -27.06
CA CYS A 282 15.18 -5.24 -27.27
C CYS A 282 15.10 -3.77 -27.69
N LEU A 283 15.89 -2.88 -27.06
CA LEU A 283 15.91 -1.48 -27.48
C LEU A 283 16.41 -1.34 -28.93
N VAL A 284 17.44 -2.11 -29.31
CA VAL A 284 17.97 -2.16 -30.68
C VAL A 284 16.93 -2.74 -31.66
N ASP A 285 16.21 -3.79 -31.28
CA ASP A 285 15.13 -4.35 -32.09
C ASP A 285 14.00 -3.33 -32.32
N VAL A 286 13.66 -2.53 -31.31
CA VAL A 286 12.67 -1.45 -31.44
C VAL A 286 13.19 -0.34 -32.36
N VAL A 287 14.47 0.06 -32.24
CA VAL A 287 15.10 1.01 -33.18
C VAL A 287 15.03 0.51 -34.62
N ASN A 288 15.19 -0.80 -34.83
CA ASN A 288 15.23 -1.41 -36.15
C ASN A 288 13.84 -1.74 -36.75
N SER A 289 12.80 -1.83 -35.93
CA SER A 289 11.47 -2.31 -36.36
C SER A 289 10.38 -1.24 -36.42
N GLU A 290 10.50 -0.14 -35.67
CA GLU A 290 9.41 0.82 -35.46
C GLU A 290 9.61 2.18 -36.16
N THR A 291 8.52 2.97 -36.20
CA THR A 291 8.50 4.34 -36.75
C THR A 291 9.47 5.30 -36.04
N SER A 292 9.85 6.40 -36.72
CA SER A 292 10.91 7.32 -36.30
C SER A 292 10.79 7.87 -34.86
N ALA A 293 9.58 8.02 -34.33
CA ALA A 293 9.37 8.51 -32.97
C ALA A 293 9.75 7.47 -31.90
N LEU A 294 9.32 6.22 -32.04
CA LEU A 294 9.66 5.13 -31.10
C LEU A 294 11.13 4.74 -31.22
N ALA A 295 11.68 4.74 -32.44
CA ALA A 295 13.10 4.55 -32.66
C ALA A 295 13.93 5.66 -32.00
N ALA A 296 13.51 6.93 -32.07
CA ALA A 296 14.17 8.04 -31.37
C ALA A 296 14.14 7.87 -29.85
N THR A 297 13.02 7.42 -29.29
CA THR A 297 12.90 7.16 -27.86
C THR A 297 13.73 5.98 -27.39
N ALA A 298 13.76 4.89 -28.15
CA ALA A 298 14.63 3.74 -27.86
C ALA A 298 16.11 4.13 -27.96
N MET A 299 16.49 4.97 -28.94
CA MET A 299 17.84 5.55 -29.01
C MET A 299 18.16 6.44 -27.81
N GLN A 300 17.19 7.23 -27.32
CA GLN A 300 17.37 8.03 -26.11
C GLN A 300 17.58 7.13 -24.87
N ALA A 301 16.82 6.05 -24.76
CA ALA A 301 16.96 5.06 -23.69
C ALA A 301 18.34 4.39 -23.71
N LEU A 302 18.79 3.94 -24.90
CA LEU A 302 20.14 3.43 -25.13
C LEU A 302 21.21 4.46 -24.78
N GLY A 303 20.98 5.73 -25.12
CA GLY A 303 21.86 6.84 -24.75
C GLY A 303 22.00 7.02 -23.24
N HIS A 304 20.89 6.95 -22.49
CA HIS A 304 20.93 7.02 -21.02
C HIS A 304 21.71 5.86 -20.39
N ILE A 305 21.61 4.65 -20.95
CA ILE A 305 22.40 3.47 -20.54
C ILE A 305 23.89 3.67 -20.90
N GLY A 306 24.16 4.09 -22.13
CA GLY A 306 25.50 4.36 -22.67
C GLY A 306 26.28 5.45 -21.93
N LEU A 307 25.58 6.36 -21.25
CA LEU A 307 26.20 7.37 -20.38
C LEU A 307 26.73 6.78 -19.06
N ARG A 308 26.30 5.57 -18.68
CA ARG A 308 26.71 4.91 -17.44
C ARG A 308 27.79 3.88 -17.68
N ILE A 309 27.67 3.12 -18.76
CA ILE A 309 28.64 2.12 -19.18
C ILE A 309 28.77 2.12 -20.71
N PRO A 310 29.92 1.72 -21.27
CA PRO A 310 30.00 1.39 -22.69
C PRO A 310 28.97 0.30 -23.02
N LEU A 311 28.19 0.49 -24.10
CA LEU A 311 27.23 -0.52 -24.53
C LEU A 311 27.98 -1.77 -25.01
N PRO A 312 27.75 -2.95 -24.41
CA PRO A 312 28.40 -4.18 -24.83
C PRO A 312 27.93 -4.58 -26.24
N PRO A 313 28.79 -5.28 -27.01
CA PRO A 313 28.40 -5.81 -28.31
C PRO A 313 27.29 -6.86 -28.13
N LEU A 314 26.32 -6.86 -29.04
CA LEU A 314 25.24 -7.84 -29.07
C LEU A 314 25.74 -9.11 -29.77
N ASP A 315 25.67 -10.26 -29.09
CA ASP A 315 25.96 -11.56 -29.71
C ASP A 315 24.80 -12.00 -30.64
N ASP A 316 25.13 -12.33 -31.89
CA ASP A 316 24.17 -12.76 -32.95
C ASP A 316 23.56 -14.16 -32.72
N SER A 317 23.84 -14.83 -31.60
CA SER A 317 23.59 -16.28 -31.42
C SER A 317 22.20 -16.66 -30.90
N ASN A 318 21.31 -15.71 -30.62
CA ASN A 318 19.91 -16.00 -30.27
C ASN A 318 18.94 -15.06 -30.99
N SER A 319 18.48 -15.48 -32.16
CA SER A 319 17.42 -14.84 -32.97
C SER A 319 16.01 -15.04 -32.40
N GLY A 320 15.90 -15.21 -31.08
CA GLY A 320 14.62 -15.13 -30.39
C GLY A 320 14.26 -13.65 -30.24
N LYS A 321 13.33 -13.14 -31.06
CA LYS A 321 12.73 -11.83 -30.85
C LYS A 321 12.11 -11.78 -29.44
N LEU A 322 12.84 -11.25 -28.46
CA LEU A 322 12.22 -10.89 -27.19
C LEU A 322 11.43 -9.62 -27.46
N LYS A 323 10.10 -9.74 -27.37
CA LYS A 323 9.25 -8.56 -27.36
C LYS A 323 9.61 -7.73 -26.11
N PRO A 324 9.55 -6.39 -26.18
CA PRO A 324 9.71 -5.53 -25.00
C PRO A 324 8.86 -6.00 -23.81
N ASP A 325 7.67 -6.54 -24.10
CA ASP A 325 6.77 -7.16 -23.13
C ASP A 325 7.42 -8.28 -22.30
N SER A 326 8.35 -9.06 -22.88
CA SER A 326 9.06 -10.16 -22.21
C SER A 326 10.25 -9.71 -21.35
N LEU A 327 10.76 -8.49 -21.56
CA LEU A 327 11.79 -7.91 -20.70
C LEU A 327 11.20 -7.24 -19.47
N MET A 328 10.00 -6.67 -19.60
CA MET A 328 9.31 -6.06 -18.47
C MET A 328 8.80 -7.10 -17.46
N SER A 329 8.72 -8.39 -17.81
CA SER A 329 8.49 -9.48 -16.86
C SER A 329 9.72 -9.92 -16.06
N LEU A 330 10.92 -9.41 -16.40
CA LEU A 330 12.18 -9.71 -15.71
C LEU A 330 12.58 -8.61 -14.68
N PHE A 331 11.85 -7.50 -14.63
CA PHE A 331 12.05 -6.37 -13.70
C PHE A 331 10.92 -6.28 -12.67
#